data_AF-A0A9Q1BDZ9-F1
#
_entry.id   AF-A0A9Q1BDZ9-F1
#
_cell.length_a   1.000
_cell.length_b   1.000
_cell.length_c   1.000
_cell.angle_alpha   90.00
_cell.angle_beta   90.00
_cell.angle_gamma   90.00
#
_symmetry.space_group_name_H-M   'P 1'
#
loop_
_entity.id
_entity.type
_entity.pdbx_description
1 polymer ?
#
loop_
_entity_poly.entity_id
_entity_poly.type
_entity_poly.pdbx_seq_one_letter_code
_entity_poly.pdbx_strand_id
1 'polypeptide(L)'
;MIGACQEGEEIEISQCCIQSSHIVGLLSSAVESVPVKEGHISNSMVKVVRDTGCNTVIAREKFVDESCLTGEVRTLKLLNGTVRKCPCAMIEIDTPFFQGVVHALVVQDPLFDLFIGNIEGARDPNDPDPNWNVSDFSDEKPFRGAVETRSQKLKRGNH
;
A
#
# COMPACT_ATOMS: atom_id res chain seq x y z
N MET A 1 9.48 -39.89 0.89
CA MET A 1 8.45 -39.13 0.15
C MET A 1 7.77 -38.19 1.11
N ILE A 2 8.09 -36.91 0.98
CA ILE A 2 7.39 -35.69 1.44
C ILE A 2 8.19 -34.62 0.69
N GLY A 3 7.70 -33.85 -0.25
CA GLY A 3 6.36 -33.43 -0.64
C GLY A 3 6.66 -32.10 -1.31
N ALA A 4 6.45 -32.02 -2.62
CA ALA A 4 6.84 -30.86 -3.41
C ALA A 4 6.11 -29.61 -2.93
N CYS A 5 6.85 -28.57 -2.51
CA CYS A 5 6.36 -27.21 -2.53
C CYS A 5 7.09 -26.51 -3.67
N GLN A 6 6.53 -26.59 -4.87
CA GLN A 6 6.88 -25.63 -5.92
C GLN A 6 6.35 -24.29 -5.44
N GLU A 7 7.22 -23.47 -4.86
CA GLU A 7 6.96 -22.04 -4.71
C GLU A 7 6.92 -21.48 -6.13
N GLY A 8 5.71 -21.37 -6.69
CA GLY A 8 5.48 -20.50 -7.82
C GLY A 8 5.76 -19.08 -7.34
N GLU A 9 6.93 -18.56 -7.71
CA GLU A 9 7.29 -17.17 -7.44
C GLU A 9 6.30 -16.29 -8.21
N GLU A 10 5.29 -15.75 -7.53
CA GLU A 10 4.36 -14.79 -8.13
C GLU A 10 5.16 -13.54 -8.49
N ILE A 11 5.34 -13.32 -9.79
CA ILE A 11 6.11 -12.20 -10.33
C ILE A 11 5.14 -11.04 -10.53
N GLU A 12 5.25 -10.05 -9.66
CA GLU A 12 4.55 -8.79 -9.78
C GLU A 12 5.33 -7.88 -10.71
N ILE A 13 4.69 -7.41 -11.77
CA ILE A 13 5.33 -6.54 -12.75
C ILE A 13 4.91 -5.12 -12.44
N SER A 14 5.86 -4.20 -12.33
CA SER A 14 5.57 -2.77 -12.24
C SER A 14 6.41 -2.00 -13.24
N GLN A 15 5.74 -1.16 -14.02
CA GLN A 15 6.39 -0.20 -14.90
C GLN A 15 6.87 1.04 -14.14
N CYS A 16 6.61 1.16 -12.83
CA CYS A 16 6.99 2.36 -12.10
C CYS A 16 8.51 2.50 -11.91
N CYS A 17 8.95 3.74 -12.07
CA CYS A 17 10.30 4.17 -12.42
C CYS A 17 11.38 3.81 -11.39
N ILE A 18 12.44 3.15 -11.91
CA ILE A 18 13.88 3.30 -11.63
C ILE A 18 14.29 3.51 -10.16
N GLN A 19 15.01 2.53 -9.60
CA GLN A 19 15.74 2.72 -8.34
C GLN A 19 16.68 3.94 -8.41
N SER A 20 16.63 4.79 -7.38
CA SER A 20 17.68 5.75 -7.00
C SER A 20 19.06 5.10 -7.14
N SER A 21 20.08 5.68 -7.81
CA SER A 21 20.70 6.94 -7.37
C SER A 21 21.58 7.64 -8.46
N HIS A 22 21.47 7.32 -9.75
CA HIS A 22 22.29 7.99 -10.79
C HIS A 22 21.54 8.57 -12.01
N ILE A 23 20.22 8.36 -12.16
CA ILE A 23 19.49 8.74 -13.38
C ILE A 23 18.53 9.94 -13.17
N VAL A 24 18.44 10.48 -11.95
CA VAL A 24 17.53 11.58 -11.61
C VAL A 24 17.77 12.86 -12.43
N GLY A 25 18.93 12.99 -13.09
CA GLY A 25 19.26 14.14 -13.94
C GLY A 25 18.69 14.14 -15.37
N LEU A 26 18.21 13.01 -15.92
CA LEU A 26 17.81 12.94 -17.34
C LEU A 26 16.30 12.73 -17.60
N LEU A 27 15.50 12.47 -16.57
CA LEU A 27 14.06 12.16 -16.72
C LEU A 27 13.13 13.22 -16.10
N SER A 28 13.64 14.42 -15.81
CA SER A 28 12.87 15.51 -15.19
C SER A 28 11.55 15.82 -15.92
N SER A 29 11.52 15.74 -17.26
CA SER A 29 10.32 16.10 -18.03
C SER A 29 9.20 15.06 -18.01
N ALA A 30 9.45 13.80 -17.65
CA ALA A 30 8.44 12.74 -17.67
C ALA A 30 7.75 12.54 -16.30
N VAL A 31 8.40 12.97 -15.21
CA VAL A 31 7.83 12.85 -13.86
C VAL A 31 6.78 13.94 -13.58
N GLU A 32 6.89 15.08 -14.25
CA GLU A 32 5.98 16.23 -14.07
C GLU A 32 4.55 15.96 -14.57
N SER A 33 4.35 14.96 -15.43
CA SER A 33 3.03 14.63 -16.00
C SER A 33 2.34 13.40 -15.39
N VAL A 34 2.95 12.76 -14.38
CA VAL A 34 2.31 11.63 -13.70
C VAL A 34 1.12 12.17 -12.89
N PRO A 35 -0.12 11.70 -13.15
CA PRO A 35 -1.29 12.17 -12.41
C PRO A 35 -1.23 11.61 -10.98
N VAL A 36 -0.81 12.47 -10.04
CA VAL A 36 -0.76 12.15 -8.61
C VAL A 36 -2.05 12.62 -7.93
N LYS A 37 -2.62 11.77 -7.07
CA LYS A 37 -3.73 12.11 -6.18
C LYS A 37 -3.30 11.97 -4.72
N GLU A 38 -4.08 12.54 -3.83
CA GLU A 38 -3.95 12.29 -2.40
C GLU A 38 -4.74 11.02 -2.02
N GLY A 39 -4.38 10.43 -0.89
CA GLY A 39 -5.02 9.26 -0.33
C GLY A 39 -4.47 8.95 1.06
N HIS A 40 -4.92 7.85 1.65
CA HIS A 40 -4.47 7.39 2.95
C HIS A 40 -3.99 5.93 2.90
N ILE A 41 -2.93 5.67 3.65
CA ILE A 41 -2.60 4.32 4.14
C ILE A 41 -2.86 4.36 5.65
N SER A 42 -3.87 3.60 6.10
CA SER A 42 -4.40 3.70 7.46
C SER A 42 -4.71 5.18 7.80
N ASN A 43 -4.01 5.79 8.76
CA ASN A 43 -4.21 7.17 9.18
C ASN A 43 -3.20 8.16 8.55
N SER A 44 -2.32 7.70 7.67
CA SER A 44 -1.27 8.54 7.07
C SER A 44 -1.66 9.04 5.69
N MET A 45 -1.62 10.36 5.48
CA MET A 45 -1.83 10.97 4.17
C MET A 45 -0.62 10.71 3.25
N VAL A 46 -0.89 10.29 2.02
CA VAL A 46 0.12 9.82 1.05
C VAL A 46 -0.15 10.35 -0.36
N LYS A 47 0.91 10.41 -1.18
CA LYS A 47 0.81 10.62 -2.63
C LYS A 47 0.57 9.30 -3.36
N VAL A 48 -0.56 9.23 -4.07
CA VAL A 48 -1.06 8.03 -4.75
C VAL A 48 -0.90 8.17 -6.26
N VAL A 49 -0.41 7.11 -6.89
CA VAL A 49 -0.39 6.94 -8.34
C VAL A 49 -1.21 5.72 -8.72
N ARG A 50 -2.18 5.91 -9.62
CA ARG A 50 -2.85 4.80 -10.30
C ARG A 50 -1.94 4.31 -11.43
N ASP A 51 -1.34 3.13 -11.28
CA ASP A 51 -0.39 2.55 -12.24
C ASP A 51 -1.01 1.34 -12.96
N THR A 52 -1.57 1.55 -14.15
CA THR A 52 -2.13 0.44 -14.95
C THR A 52 -1.07 -0.49 -15.54
N GLY A 53 0.21 -0.11 -15.48
CA GLY A 53 1.34 -0.97 -15.83
C GLY A 53 1.79 -1.87 -14.68
N CYS A 54 1.11 -1.80 -13.53
CA CYS A 54 1.31 -2.67 -12.39
C CYS A 54 0.07 -3.54 -12.13
N ASN A 55 0.24 -4.76 -11.62
CA ASN A 55 -0.83 -5.70 -11.27
C ASN A 55 -1.04 -5.85 -9.75
N THR A 56 -0.32 -5.07 -8.94
CA THR A 56 -0.37 -5.15 -7.47
C THR A 56 -0.34 -3.76 -6.82
N VAL A 57 -0.49 -3.70 -5.50
CA VAL A 57 -0.32 -2.47 -4.71
C VAL A 57 1.12 -2.40 -4.20
N ILE A 58 1.75 -1.23 -4.29
CA ILE A 58 3.09 -1.00 -3.75
C ILE A 58 3.02 0.16 -2.77
N ALA A 59 3.44 -0.07 -1.54
CA ALA A 59 3.46 0.93 -0.47
C ALA A 59 4.89 1.24 -0.04
N ARG A 60 5.16 2.53 0.22
CA ARG A 60 6.41 2.94 0.85
C ARG A 60 6.46 2.46 2.29
N GLU A 61 7.56 1.82 2.65
CA GLU A 61 7.81 1.19 3.96
C GLU A 61 7.49 2.08 5.16
N LYS A 62 7.85 3.38 5.10
CA LYS A 62 7.62 4.31 6.22
C LYS A 62 6.15 4.50 6.62
N PHE A 63 5.19 4.09 5.77
CA PHE A 63 3.75 4.18 6.05
C PHE A 63 3.12 2.83 6.41
N VAL A 64 3.92 1.77 6.48
CA VAL A 64 3.47 0.42 6.81
C VAL A 64 3.96 0.09 8.21
N ASP A 65 3.03 -0.15 9.13
CA ASP A 65 3.36 -0.63 10.46
C ASP A 65 3.91 -2.07 10.38
N GLU A 66 4.94 -2.39 11.17
CA GLU A 66 5.53 -3.73 11.19
C GLU A 66 4.51 -4.82 11.54
N SER A 67 3.50 -4.50 12.34
CA SER A 67 2.40 -5.42 12.70
C SER A 67 1.49 -5.78 11.52
N CYS A 68 1.52 -5.00 10.44
CA CYS A 68 0.79 -5.27 9.20
C CYS A 68 1.54 -6.21 8.25
N LEU A 69 2.81 -6.54 8.54
CA LEU A 69 3.59 -7.46 7.73
C LEU A 69 3.06 -8.89 7.87
N THR A 70 2.91 -9.56 6.74
CA THR A 70 2.36 -10.93 6.66
C THR A 70 3.42 -12.01 6.89
N GLY A 71 4.70 -11.66 6.81
CA GLY A 71 5.82 -12.60 6.76
C GLY A 71 6.08 -13.17 5.36
N GLU A 72 5.18 -12.95 4.40
CA GLU A 72 5.40 -13.33 3.01
C GLU A 72 6.38 -12.38 2.31
N VAL A 73 7.11 -12.94 1.34
CA VAL A 73 8.00 -12.19 0.44
C VAL A 73 7.62 -12.55 -0.99
N ARG A 74 7.42 -11.53 -1.82
CA ARG A 74 7.11 -11.68 -3.24
C ARG A 74 8.13 -10.95 -4.10
N THR A 75 8.08 -11.21 -5.39
CA THR A 75 9.07 -10.72 -6.34
C THR A 75 8.49 -9.63 -7.22
N LEU A 76 9.09 -8.44 -7.13
CA LEU A 76 8.81 -7.28 -7.96
C LEU A 76 9.80 -7.22 -9.13
N LYS A 77 9.30 -7.27 -10.36
CA LYS A 77 10.07 -7.08 -11.58
C LYS A 77 9.84 -5.69 -12.16
N LEU A 78 10.92 -4.93 -12.28
CA LEU A 78 10.92 -3.58 -12.81
C LEU A 78 11.14 -3.58 -14.32
N LEU A 79 10.78 -2.48 -14.98
CA LEU A 79 10.88 -2.31 -16.45
C LEU A 79 12.29 -2.57 -17.02
N ASN A 80 13.33 -2.29 -16.24
CA ASN A 80 14.73 -2.48 -16.66
C ASN A 80 15.20 -3.94 -16.47
N GLY A 81 14.29 -4.85 -16.11
CA GLY A 81 14.57 -6.25 -15.83
C GLY A 81 15.10 -6.51 -14.41
N THR A 82 15.31 -5.48 -13.59
CA THR A 82 15.71 -5.66 -12.18
C THR A 82 14.61 -6.38 -11.42
N VAL A 83 15.02 -7.39 -10.65
CA VAL A 83 14.15 -8.21 -9.82
C VAL A 83 14.45 -7.92 -8.35
N ARG A 84 13.44 -7.60 -7.56
CA ARG A 84 13.56 -7.32 -6.13
C ARG A 84 12.62 -8.22 -5.34
N LYS A 85 13.12 -8.78 -4.24
CA LYS A 85 12.29 -9.44 -3.23
C LYS A 85 11.75 -8.38 -2.26
N CYS A 86 10.44 -8.32 -2.10
CA CYS A 86 9.74 -7.33 -1.29
C CYS A 86 8.87 -8.04 -0.24
N PRO A 87 8.91 -7.59 1.03
CA PRO A 87 7.94 -8.03 2.03
C PRO A 87 6.51 -7.70 1.60
N CYS A 88 5.55 -8.49 2.05
CA CYS A 88 4.13 -8.24 1.84
C CYS A 88 3.45 -7.80 3.13
N ALA A 89 2.57 -6.80 3.03
CA ALA A 89 1.75 -6.31 4.13
C ALA A 89 0.27 -6.35 3.77
N MET A 90 -0.58 -6.50 4.78
CA MET A 90 -2.01 -6.20 4.67
C MET A 90 -2.24 -4.79 5.18
N ILE A 91 -2.65 -3.88 4.29
CA ILE A 91 -2.87 -2.47 4.63
C ILE A 91 -4.28 -2.05 4.27
N GLU A 92 -4.87 -1.17 5.09
CA GLU A 92 -6.09 -0.44 4.71
C GLU A 92 -5.69 0.81 3.93
N ILE A 93 -6.26 0.99 2.74
CA ILE A 93 -6.07 2.19 1.94
C ILE A 93 -7.40 2.88 1.69
N ASP A 94 -7.38 4.20 1.68
CA ASP A 94 -8.52 5.03 1.32
C ASP A 94 -8.08 6.07 0.30
N THR A 95 -8.43 5.83 -0.95
CA THR A 95 -8.00 6.65 -2.08
C THR A 95 -9.15 6.84 -3.06
N PRO A 96 -9.10 7.85 -3.94
CA PRO A 96 -10.11 8.01 -4.98
C PRO A 96 -10.12 6.87 -6.00
N PHE A 97 -9.12 5.97 -6.02
CA PHE A 97 -9.05 4.86 -6.97
C PHE A 97 -9.51 3.53 -6.36
N PHE A 98 -9.39 3.38 -5.06
CA PHE A 98 -9.76 2.16 -4.32
C PHE A 98 -9.85 2.47 -2.82
N GLN A 99 -10.79 1.83 -2.15
CA GLN A 99 -10.96 1.88 -0.70
C GLN A 99 -11.09 0.45 -0.14
N GLY A 100 -10.34 0.13 0.91
CA GLY A 100 -10.41 -1.16 1.60
C GLY A 100 -9.06 -1.75 1.98
N VAL A 101 -9.07 -3.00 2.43
CA VAL A 101 -7.88 -3.75 2.83
C VAL A 101 -7.28 -4.48 1.63
N VAL A 102 -5.97 -4.34 1.41
CA VAL A 102 -5.25 -4.92 0.27
C VAL A 102 -3.93 -5.56 0.69
N HIS A 103 -3.49 -6.56 -0.07
CA HIS A 103 -2.11 -7.01 -0.04
C HIS A 103 -1.24 -6.02 -0.82
N ALA A 104 -0.19 -5.53 -0.18
CA ALA A 104 0.75 -4.60 -0.78
C ALA A 104 2.19 -5.11 -0.64
N LEU A 105 2.99 -4.88 -1.69
CA LEU A 105 4.44 -4.99 -1.61
C LEU A 105 5.01 -3.77 -0.89
N VAL A 106 5.91 -4.01 0.05
CA VAL A 106 6.56 -2.95 0.83
C VAL A 106 7.92 -2.63 0.21
N VAL A 107 8.15 -1.35 -0.10
CA VAL A 107 9.39 -0.86 -0.72
C VAL A 107 9.92 0.34 0.06
N GLN A 108 11.22 0.35 0.37
CA GLN A 108 11.85 1.38 1.20
C GLN A 108 11.81 2.79 0.57
N ASP A 109 12.40 2.95 -0.62
CA ASP A 109 12.56 4.25 -1.28
C ASP A 109 11.98 4.29 -2.71
N PRO A 110 10.66 4.07 -2.89
CA PRO A 110 10.00 4.34 -4.16
C PRO A 110 9.88 5.84 -4.43
N LEU A 111 9.58 6.21 -5.68
CA LEU A 111 9.40 7.59 -6.10
C LEU A 111 8.15 8.25 -5.50
N PHE A 112 7.05 7.51 -5.39
CA PHE A 112 5.79 7.92 -4.77
C PHE A 112 5.46 7.03 -3.58
N ASP A 113 4.45 7.41 -2.80
CA ASP A 113 4.16 6.78 -1.52
C ASP A 113 3.29 5.53 -1.66
N LEU A 114 2.33 5.56 -2.57
CA LEU A 114 1.40 4.45 -2.85
C LEU A 114 1.18 4.31 -4.35
N PHE A 115 1.30 3.09 -4.86
CA PHE A 115 0.92 2.71 -6.21
C PHE A 115 -0.26 1.76 -6.17
N ILE A 116 -1.29 2.04 -6.97
CA ILE A 116 -2.44 1.15 -7.13
C ILE A 116 -2.37 0.55 -8.53
N GLY A 117 -2.01 -0.72 -8.59
CA GLY A 117 -2.04 -1.54 -9.79
C GLY A 117 -3.46 -1.97 -10.20
N ASN A 118 -3.51 -2.90 -11.15
CA ASN A 118 -4.74 -3.54 -11.62
C ASN A 118 -5.20 -4.60 -10.62
N ILE A 119 -5.78 -4.15 -9.51
CA ILE A 119 -6.47 -5.00 -8.53
C ILE A 119 -7.98 -4.98 -8.78
N GLU A 120 -8.68 -6.00 -8.29
CA GLU A 120 -10.14 -6.05 -8.35
C GLU A 120 -10.76 -4.85 -7.63
N GLY A 121 -11.72 -4.19 -8.27
CA GLY A 121 -12.40 -3.01 -7.71
C GLY A 121 -11.66 -1.68 -7.87
N ALA A 122 -10.42 -1.67 -8.39
CA ALA A 122 -9.73 -0.42 -8.70
C ALA A 122 -10.43 0.34 -9.85
N ARG A 123 -10.62 1.65 -9.66
CA ARG A 123 -11.18 2.55 -10.68
C ARG A 123 -10.16 2.85 -11.79
N ASP A 124 -10.68 3.36 -12.91
CA ASP A 124 -9.87 3.82 -14.05
C ASP A 124 -9.02 5.05 -13.64
N PRO A 125 -7.78 5.20 -14.16
CA PRO A 125 -6.96 6.39 -13.90
C PRO A 125 -7.66 7.71 -14.22
N ASN A 126 -8.56 7.73 -15.20
CA ASN A 126 -9.29 8.93 -15.64
C ASN A 126 -10.67 9.06 -15.00
N ASP A 127 -11.11 8.07 -14.22
CA ASP A 127 -12.36 8.09 -13.45
C ASP A 127 -12.11 7.86 -11.95
N PRO A 128 -11.29 8.72 -11.28
CA PRO A 128 -11.21 8.72 -9.83
C PRO A 128 -12.58 9.07 -9.23
N ASP A 129 -12.87 8.58 -8.03
CA ASP A 129 -14.11 8.93 -7.33
C ASP A 129 -14.23 10.44 -7.12
N PRO A 130 -15.21 11.11 -7.77
CA PRO A 130 -15.37 12.55 -7.66
C PRO A 130 -15.87 12.99 -6.28
N ASN A 131 -16.42 12.07 -5.49
CA ASN A 131 -16.91 12.34 -4.14
C ASN A 131 -15.92 11.94 -3.05
N TRP A 132 -14.74 11.45 -3.43
CA TRP A 132 -13.69 11.15 -2.46
C TRP A 132 -13.15 12.45 -1.86
N ASN A 133 -13.13 12.53 -0.53
CA ASN A 133 -12.71 13.72 0.19
C ASN A 133 -11.64 13.39 1.23
N VAL A 134 -10.65 14.28 1.32
CA VAL A 134 -9.51 14.16 2.24
C VAL A 134 -9.93 14.32 3.71
N SER A 135 -11.08 14.93 3.99
CA SER A 135 -11.51 15.41 5.31
C SER A 135 -12.05 14.34 6.29
N ASP A 136 -12.29 13.11 5.85
CA ASP A 136 -12.96 12.11 6.71
C ASP A 136 -12.03 11.46 7.77
N PHE A 137 -10.76 11.86 7.81
CA PHE A 137 -9.74 11.37 8.76
C PHE A 137 -9.29 12.41 9.79
N SER A 138 -9.86 13.62 9.82
CA SER A 138 -9.62 14.55 10.91
C SER A 138 -10.37 14.09 12.17
N ASP A 139 -9.59 13.56 13.11
CA ASP A 139 -9.91 13.38 14.52
C ASP A 139 -10.99 12.32 14.86
N GLU A 140 -10.51 11.25 15.52
CA GLU A 140 -11.30 10.24 16.25
C GLU A 140 -12.10 9.19 15.44
N LYS A 141 -11.41 8.16 14.93
CA LYS A 141 -11.98 6.81 14.95
C LYS A 141 -11.10 5.91 15.80
N PRO A 142 -11.51 5.54 17.03
CA PRO A 142 -10.82 4.52 17.78
C PRO A 142 -10.92 3.20 17.03
N PHE A 143 -9.79 2.50 16.97
CA PHE A 143 -9.60 1.14 16.47
C PHE A 143 -10.80 0.25 16.86
N ARG A 144 -11.61 -0.21 15.89
CA ARG A 144 -12.67 -1.21 16.12
C ARG A 144 -12.07 -2.61 16.33
N GLY A 145 -11.20 -2.74 17.33
CA GLY A 145 -10.47 -3.98 17.64
C GLY A 145 -10.40 -4.33 19.12
N ALA A 146 -11.03 -3.56 20.03
CA ALA A 146 -11.12 -3.93 21.43
C ALA A 146 -12.47 -4.59 21.74
N VAL A 147 -12.48 -5.92 21.87
CA VAL A 147 -13.61 -6.66 22.43
C VAL A 147 -13.53 -6.54 23.96
N GLU A 148 -14.31 -5.65 24.54
CA GLU A 148 -14.47 -5.59 26.00
C GLU A 148 -15.29 -6.80 26.48
N THR A 149 -14.62 -7.74 27.15
CA THR A 149 -15.30 -8.87 27.79
C THR A 149 -15.90 -8.43 29.13
N ARG A 150 -17.13 -8.89 29.43
CA ARG A 150 -18.02 -8.43 30.52
C ARG A 150 -17.54 -8.70 31.96
N SER A 151 -16.27 -9.03 32.20
CA SER A 151 -15.83 -9.65 33.47
C SER A 151 -15.02 -8.76 34.43
N GLN A 152 -14.92 -7.45 34.22
CA GLN A 152 -14.29 -6.55 35.20
C GLN A 152 -15.29 -5.55 35.78
N LYS A 153 -16.23 -6.06 36.58
CA LYS A 153 -16.87 -5.27 37.63
C LYS A 153 -16.77 -6.02 38.95
N LEU A 154 -15.62 -5.93 39.60
CA LEU A 154 -15.50 -6.26 41.02
C LEU A 154 -14.36 -5.46 41.67
N LYS A 155 -14.78 -4.69 42.68
CA LYS A 155 -14.02 -4.08 43.78
C LYS A 155 -13.21 -2.82 43.47
N ARG A 156 -13.81 -1.66 43.79
CA ARG A 156 -13.25 -0.71 44.76
C ARG A 156 -14.32 0.26 45.23
N GLY A 157 -14.55 0.27 46.54
CA GLY A 157 -15.49 1.14 47.22
C GLY A 157 -15.49 0.85 48.71
N ASN A 158 -14.33 0.98 49.37
CA ASN A 158 -14.24 1.20 50.81
C ASN A 158 -14.23 2.71 51.04
N HIS A 159 -15.26 3.24 51.68
CA HIS A 159 -15.19 4.21 52.78
C HIS A 159 -16.56 4.23 53.47
#